data_AF-C1C332-F1
#
_entry.id   AF-C1C332-F1
#
_cell.length_a   1.000
_cell.length_b   1.000
_cell.length_c   1.000
_cell.angle_alpha   90.00
_cell.angle_beta   90.00
_cell.angle_gamma   90.00
#
_symmetry.space_group_name_H-M   'P 1'
#
loop_
_entity.id
_entity.type
_entity.pdbx_description
1 polymer ?
#
loop_
_entity_poly.entity_id
_entity_poly.type
_entity_poly.pdbx_seq_one_letter_code
_entity_poly.pdbx_strand_id
1 'polypeptide(L)'
;MLLVKMSSLSGLHRCLFQCPRRGIKSLPFIKPYYPPRRGAIKSEWRSKQSRLLPVNKIQLPKDFTQWDAEFNKTLEFSSQVDSLKTRGFRRSYKPYEPPAQVDEIILSTLGEIYNLSSDVKADQIQLNDDLKKKTELLNILAQKTGHRVPNSFLHFMSNAEDLLDFYRTPIDCKNYYDRLISSENSLPKNLHAIKDYIRFDPSDGHPFHQVSAYPRSSTIICTPESKRRYKPV
;
A
#
# COMPACT_ATOMS: atom_id res chain seq x y z
N MET A 1 -51.90 -52.14 31.23
CA MET A 1 -50.85 -51.51 32.05
C MET A 1 -50.38 -50.26 31.33
N LEU A 2 -50.70 -49.09 31.91
CA LEU A 2 -50.07 -47.76 31.80
C LEU A 2 -49.74 -47.22 30.39
N LEU A 3 -50.58 -46.34 29.82
CA LEU A 3 -50.48 -44.86 29.91
C LEU A 3 -49.09 -44.30 29.55
N VAL A 4 -48.96 -43.74 28.35
CA VAL A 4 -47.98 -42.69 28.07
C VAL A 4 -48.70 -41.49 27.48
N LYS A 5 -48.49 -40.35 28.16
CA LYS A 5 -49.19 -39.07 28.06
C LYS A 5 -49.07 -38.41 26.68
N MET A 6 -50.20 -37.83 26.27
CA MET A 6 -50.28 -36.64 25.43
C MET A 6 -49.51 -35.47 26.05
N SER A 7 -48.79 -34.70 25.25
CA SER A 7 -48.97 -33.24 25.19
C SER A 7 -48.08 -32.63 24.11
N SER A 8 -48.73 -31.88 23.23
CA SER A 8 -48.18 -30.98 22.22
C SER A 8 -47.16 -30.00 22.80
N LEU A 9 -46.31 -29.44 21.94
CA LEU A 9 -46.16 -27.99 21.77
C LEU A 9 -45.17 -27.68 20.62
N SER A 10 -45.72 -26.97 19.65
CA SER A 10 -45.02 -26.11 18.69
C SER A 10 -43.88 -25.31 19.30
N GLY A 11 -42.72 -25.28 18.64
CA GLY A 11 -41.60 -24.45 19.07
C GLY A 11 -40.53 -24.30 18.00
N LEU A 12 -40.75 -23.37 17.07
CA LEU A 12 -39.72 -22.82 16.18
C LEU A 12 -38.57 -22.25 17.03
N HIS A 13 -37.47 -22.98 17.17
CA HIS A 13 -36.26 -22.48 17.79
C HIS A 13 -35.53 -21.53 16.82
N ARG A 14 -35.92 -20.25 16.87
CA ARG A 14 -35.04 -19.15 16.47
C ARG A 14 -33.87 -19.10 17.46
N CYS A 15 -32.69 -19.52 17.02
CA CYS A 15 -31.44 -19.13 17.66
C CYS A 15 -31.30 -17.62 17.55
N LEU A 16 -31.77 -16.93 18.60
CA LEU A 16 -31.57 -15.51 18.79
C LEU A 16 -30.08 -15.26 18.96
N PHE A 17 -29.46 -14.67 17.94
CA PHE A 17 -28.27 -13.86 18.10
C PHE A 17 -28.54 -12.88 19.24
N GLN A 18 -27.96 -13.12 20.41
CA GLN A 18 -27.83 -12.09 21.44
C GLN A 18 -26.82 -11.07 20.94
N CYS A 19 -27.31 -10.12 20.14
CA CYS A 19 -26.64 -8.84 19.96
C CYS A 19 -26.40 -8.27 21.36
N PRO A 20 -25.16 -7.89 21.73
CA PRO A 20 -24.95 -7.17 22.97
C PRO A 20 -25.80 -5.90 22.91
N ARG A 21 -26.80 -5.79 23.80
CA ARG A 21 -27.55 -4.56 24.05
C ARG A 21 -26.62 -3.53 24.69
N ARG A 22 -25.60 -3.07 23.95
CA ARG A 22 -25.09 -1.73 24.17
C ARG A 22 -26.12 -0.84 23.50
N GLY A 23 -27.08 -0.35 24.30
CA GLY A 23 -27.92 0.74 23.86
C GLY A 23 -26.99 1.80 23.28
N ILE A 24 -27.09 2.05 21.98
CA ILE A 24 -26.52 3.26 21.40
C ILE A 24 -27.25 4.35 22.16
N LYS A 25 -26.57 4.93 23.15
CA LYS A 25 -27.04 6.16 23.78
C LYS A 25 -27.18 7.11 22.60
N SER A 26 -28.42 7.38 22.19
CA SER A 26 -28.70 8.38 21.17
C SER A 26 -27.90 9.60 21.58
N LEU A 27 -26.88 9.98 20.80
CA LEU A 27 -26.19 11.23 21.04
C LEU A 27 -27.31 12.28 21.09
N PRO A 28 -27.44 13.04 22.19
CA PRO A 28 -28.53 13.98 22.30
C PRO A 28 -28.45 14.90 21.09
N PHE A 29 -29.56 15.10 20.38
CA PHE A 29 -29.62 16.03 19.27
C PHE A 29 -29.22 17.42 19.80
N ILE A 30 -27.98 17.83 19.52
CA ILE A 30 -27.46 19.12 19.91
C ILE A 30 -28.10 20.12 18.96
N LYS A 31 -29.11 20.86 19.44
CA LYS A 31 -29.69 21.97 18.66
C LYS A 31 -28.55 22.93 18.27
N PRO A 32 -28.39 23.29 16.98
CA PRO A 32 -27.40 24.28 16.59
C PRO A 32 -27.68 25.59 17.33
N TYR A 33 -26.64 26.15 17.95
CA TYR A 33 -26.75 27.33 18.79
C TYR A 33 -26.98 28.58 17.93
N TYR A 34 -28.09 29.27 18.15
CA TYR A 34 -28.29 30.65 17.68
C TYR A 34 -27.92 31.61 18.83
N PRO A 35 -27.03 32.58 18.61
CA PRO A 35 -26.76 33.59 19.62
C PRO A 35 -28.04 34.41 19.89
N PRO A 36 -28.37 34.69 21.16
CA PRO A 36 -29.54 35.52 21.49
C PRO A 36 -29.34 36.96 20.95
N ARG A 37 -30.43 37.60 20.51
CA ARG A 37 -30.40 39.02 20.10
C ARG A 37 -29.85 39.87 21.25
N ARG A 38 -28.96 40.81 20.89
CA ARG A 38 -28.31 41.74 21.82
C ARG A 38 -29.33 42.37 22.78
N GLY A 39 -29.20 42.06 24.08
CA GLY A 39 -29.98 42.71 25.14
C GLY A 39 -30.28 41.85 26.37
N ALA A 40 -30.29 40.52 26.26
CA ALA A 40 -30.73 39.66 27.37
C ALA A 40 -29.59 38.80 27.98
N ILE A 41 -29.28 39.11 29.25
CA ILE A 41 -28.87 38.18 30.32
C ILE A 41 -27.41 37.67 30.26
N LYS A 42 -26.54 38.38 31.01
CA LYS A 42 -25.15 38.00 31.32
C LYS A 42 -24.99 37.10 32.55
N SER A 43 -26.05 36.80 33.31
CA SER A 43 -25.94 36.21 34.65
C SER A 43 -26.04 34.68 34.70
N GLU A 44 -26.78 34.02 33.81
CA GLU A 44 -26.89 32.54 33.81
C GLU A 44 -25.71 31.83 33.13
N TRP A 45 -24.93 32.55 32.31
CA TRP A 45 -23.81 31.99 31.56
C TRP A 45 -22.64 31.56 32.44
N ARG A 46 -22.37 32.30 33.52
CA ARG A 46 -21.22 32.04 34.40
C ARG A 46 -21.39 30.80 35.27
N SER A 47 -22.62 30.43 35.62
CA SER A 47 -22.88 29.33 36.56
C SER A 47 -22.97 27.96 35.91
N LYS A 48 -23.25 27.87 34.59
CA LYS A 48 -23.32 26.59 33.86
C LYS A 48 -22.01 26.17 33.14
N GLN A 49 -21.03 27.07 33.03
CA GLN A 49 -19.71 26.76 32.43
C GLN A 49 -18.77 25.98 33.38
N SER A 50 -19.14 25.72 34.64
CA SER A 50 -18.28 24.98 35.57
C SER A 50 -18.37 23.45 35.45
N ARG A 51 -19.20 22.92 34.55
CA ARG A 51 -19.24 21.48 34.20
C ARG A 51 -18.82 21.25 32.75
N LEU A 52 -17.66 21.75 32.36
CA LEU A 52 -17.01 21.28 31.15
C LEU A 52 -16.55 19.84 31.42
N LEU A 53 -17.02 18.88 30.63
CA LEU A 53 -16.32 17.60 30.50
C LEU A 53 -14.86 17.93 30.22
N PRO A 54 -13.87 17.21 30.80
CA PRO A 54 -12.49 17.43 30.44
C PRO A 54 -12.37 17.20 28.95
N VAL A 55 -12.29 18.30 28.19
CA VAL A 55 -11.92 18.25 26.78
C VAL A 55 -10.48 17.82 26.83
N ASN A 56 -10.24 16.52 26.64
CA ASN A 56 -8.93 16.04 26.25
C ASN A 56 -8.59 16.86 25.01
N LYS A 57 -7.75 17.88 25.19
CA LYS A 57 -7.19 18.63 24.09
C LYS A 57 -6.48 17.58 23.25
N ILE A 58 -7.08 17.21 22.13
CA ILE A 58 -6.40 16.41 21.13
C ILE A 58 -5.13 17.20 20.85
N GLN A 59 -3.98 16.66 21.25
CA GLN A 59 -2.73 17.29 20.88
C GLN A 59 -2.69 17.19 19.36
N LEU A 60 -2.84 18.34 18.71
CA LEU A 60 -2.60 18.41 17.27
C LEU A 60 -1.20 17.85 17.04
N PRO A 61 -1.00 16.98 16.03
CA PRO A 61 0.34 16.57 15.64
C PRO A 61 1.19 17.82 15.51
N LYS A 62 2.43 17.77 16.01
CA LYS A 62 3.37 18.89 15.87
C LYS A 62 3.35 19.36 14.41
N ASP A 63 3.23 20.67 14.20
CA ASP A 63 3.20 21.28 12.87
C ASP A 63 4.30 20.70 11.99
N PHE A 64 4.08 20.61 10.67
CA PHE A 64 5.03 20.17 9.63
C PHE A 64 6.31 21.04 9.51
N THR A 65 6.77 21.62 10.62
CA THR A 65 8.02 22.37 10.75
C THR A 65 9.22 21.44 10.88
N GLN A 66 9.00 20.17 11.24
CA GLN A 66 10.07 19.20 11.39
C GLN A 66 10.42 18.58 10.04
N TRP A 67 11.67 18.76 9.64
CA TRP A 67 12.21 18.28 8.37
C TRP A 67 12.11 16.75 8.28
N ASP A 68 11.38 16.25 7.28
CA ASP A 68 11.21 14.83 7.04
C ASP A 68 12.34 14.31 6.14
N ALA A 69 13.26 13.56 6.75
CA ALA A 69 14.41 12.97 6.07
C ALA A 69 14.00 11.97 4.97
N GLU A 70 12.84 11.34 5.09
CA GLU A 70 12.33 10.43 4.07
C GLU A 70 11.77 11.19 2.87
N PHE A 71 11.05 12.30 3.11
CA PHE A 71 10.57 13.18 2.05
C PHE A 71 11.73 13.82 1.27
N ASN A 72 12.79 14.26 1.95
CA ASN A 72 13.94 14.86 1.28
C ASN A 72 14.64 13.91 0.30
N LYS A 73 14.71 12.60 0.61
CA LYS A 73 15.26 11.59 -0.32
C LYS A 73 14.48 11.56 -1.64
N THR A 74 13.18 11.84 -1.63
CA THR A 74 12.39 11.92 -2.87
C THR A 74 12.70 13.17 -3.68
N LEU A 75 13.07 14.27 -3.01
CA LEU A 75 13.49 15.52 -3.62
C LEU A 75 14.93 15.50 -4.13
N GLU A 76 15.77 14.56 -3.70
CA GLU A 76 17.12 14.42 -4.21
C GLU A 76 17.14 14.24 -5.73
N PHE A 77 18.10 14.90 -6.39
CA PHE A 77 18.25 14.86 -7.85
C PHE A 77 18.40 13.44 -8.39
N SER A 78 19.12 12.57 -7.66
CA SER A 78 19.27 11.13 -7.98
C SER A 78 17.92 10.42 -8.08
N SER A 79 17.06 10.58 -7.07
CA SER A 79 15.71 10.01 -7.02
C SER A 79 14.84 10.52 -8.17
N GLN A 80 14.89 11.83 -8.45
CA GLN A 80 14.16 12.42 -9.57
C GLN A 80 14.64 11.87 -10.92
N VAL A 81 15.96 11.77 -11.11
CA VAL A 81 16.56 11.17 -12.31
C VAL A 81 16.15 9.71 -12.47
N ASP A 82 16.10 8.93 -11.40
CA ASP A 82 15.69 7.52 -11.47
C ASP A 82 14.17 7.36 -11.76
N SER A 83 13.33 8.25 -11.25
CA SER A 83 11.91 8.36 -11.65
C SER A 83 11.75 8.68 -13.14
N LEU A 84 12.55 9.62 -13.65
CA LEU A 84 12.57 9.99 -15.08
C LEU A 84 13.10 8.85 -15.96
N LYS A 85 14.15 8.14 -15.53
CA LYS A 85 14.66 6.93 -16.23
C LYS A 85 13.58 5.86 -16.34
N THR A 86 12.76 5.70 -15.29
CA THR A 86 11.64 4.75 -15.26
C THR A 86 10.36 5.30 -15.93
N ARG A 87 10.43 6.50 -16.55
CA ARG A 87 9.35 7.16 -17.29
C ARG A 87 8.05 7.34 -16.48
N GLY A 88 8.14 7.36 -15.15
CA GLY A 88 7.00 7.61 -14.26
C GLY A 88 5.85 6.59 -14.30
N PHE A 89 6.00 5.44 -14.97
CA PHE A 89 4.91 4.47 -15.15
C PHE A 89 4.62 3.62 -13.90
N ARG A 90 5.63 3.39 -13.04
CA ARG A 90 5.50 2.59 -11.82
C ARG A 90 5.95 3.41 -10.61
N ARG A 91 5.36 3.11 -9.44
CA ARG A 91 5.94 3.57 -8.17
C ARG A 91 7.36 3.03 -8.07
N SER A 92 8.25 3.80 -7.44
CA SER A 92 9.67 3.47 -7.20
C SER A 92 9.84 2.34 -6.18
N TYR A 93 9.26 1.17 -6.45
CA TYR A 93 9.62 -0.03 -5.71
C TYR A 93 11.01 -0.49 -6.14
N LYS A 94 11.82 -0.88 -5.17
CA LYS A 94 13.12 -1.49 -5.43
C LYS A 94 12.91 -2.93 -5.89
N PRO A 95 13.62 -3.40 -6.93
CA PRO A 95 13.61 -4.81 -7.26
C PRO A 95 14.13 -5.60 -6.05
N TYR A 96 13.53 -6.74 -5.79
CA TYR A 96 13.91 -7.60 -4.68
C TYR A 96 13.97 -9.04 -5.17
N GLU A 97 15.14 -9.65 -4.98
CA GLU A 97 15.35 -11.07 -5.19
C GLU A 97 15.58 -11.71 -3.82
N PRO A 98 14.75 -12.69 -3.42
CA PRO A 98 14.89 -13.33 -2.13
C PRO A 98 16.22 -14.09 -2.04
N PRO A 99 17.06 -13.85 -1.02
CA PRO A 99 18.25 -14.68 -0.79
C PRO A 99 17.89 -16.17 -0.58
N ALA A 100 18.81 -17.07 -0.86
CA ALA A 100 18.56 -18.51 -0.71
C ALA A 100 18.21 -18.92 0.73
N GLN A 101 18.70 -18.17 1.72
CA GLN A 101 18.55 -18.42 3.16
C GLN A 101 17.57 -17.45 3.84
N VAL A 102 16.58 -16.91 3.11
CA VAL A 102 15.59 -15.96 3.67
C VAL A 102 14.91 -16.51 4.93
N ASP A 103 14.49 -17.77 4.88
CA ASP A 103 13.76 -18.39 5.98
C ASP A 103 14.61 -18.47 7.25
N GLU A 104 15.88 -18.87 7.12
CA GLU A 104 16.83 -18.95 8.24
C GLU A 104 17.10 -17.57 8.85
N ILE A 105 17.24 -16.54 8.01
CA ILE A 105 17.44 -15.16 8.45
C ILE A 105 16.23 -14.68 9.25
N ILE A 106 15.01 -14.99 8.79
CA ILE A 106 13.79 -14.56 9.47
C ILE A 106 13.60 -15.32 10.79
N LEU A 107 13.71 -16.65 10.77
CA LEU A 107 13.54 -17.48 11.96
C LEU A 107 14.59 -17.16 13.03
N SER A 108 15.84 -16.93 12.65
CA SER A 108 16.89 -16.51 13.60
C SER A 108 16.57 -15.15 14.24
N THR A 109 16.16 -14.14 13.45
CA THR A 109 15.76 -12.83 14.01
C THR A 109 14.53 -12.90 14.91
N LEU A 110 13.57 -13.76 14.58
CA LEU A 110 12.39 -13.99 15.42
C LEU A 110 12.79 -14.63 16.76
N GLY A 111 13.67 -15.64 16.73
CA GLY A 111 14.22 -16.26 17.92
C GLY A 111 14.93 -15.26 18.83
N GLU A 112 15.75 -14.38 18.26
CA GLU A 112 16.49 -13.33 19.00
C GLU A 112 15.56 -12.34 19.72
N ILE A 113 14.49 -11.86 19.06
CA ILE A 113 13.62 -10.79 19.61
C ILE A 113 12.54 -11.35 20.54
N TYR A 114 11.90 -12.45 20.14
CA TYR A 114 10.79 -13.03 20.87
C TYR A 114 11.23 -14.09 21.90
N ASN A 115 12.54 -14.40 21.96
CA ASN A 115 13.12 -15.42 22.85
C ASN A 115 12.38 -16.76 22.75
N LEU A 116 12.10 -17.18 21.51
CA LEU A 116 11.33 -18.38 21.21
C LEU A 116 12.21 -19.62 21.36
N SER A 117 11.63 -20.70 21.89
CA SER A 117 12.24 -22.03 21.82
C SER A 117 12.19 -22.56 20.39
N SER A 118 13.18 -23.36 20.00
CA SER A 118 13.40 -23.83 18.62
C SER A 118 12.26 -24.68 18.02
N ASP A 119 11.25 -25.05 18.81
CA ASP A 119 10.16 -25.96 18.42
C ASP A 119 8.83 -25.24 18.11
N VAL A 120 8.80 -23.90 18.19
CA VAL A 120 7.58 -23.13 17.94
C VAL A 120 7.35 -22.96 16.45
N LYS A 121 6.17 -23.38 15.97
CA LYS A 121 5.75 -23.19 14.57
C LYS A 121 5.51 -21.70 14.27
N ALA A 122 5.89 -21.26 13.07
CA ALA A 122 5.74 -19.87 12.63
C ALA A 122 4.30 -19.34 12.73
N ASP A 123 3.32 -20.17 12.38
CA ASP A 123 1.90 -19.81 12.33
C ASP A 123 1.31 -19.48 13.72
N GLN A 124 1.97 -19.95 14.78
CA GLN A 124 1.52 -19.74 16.17
C GLN A 124 2.04 -18.42 16.76
N ILE A 125 3.01 -17.77 16.11
CA ILE A 125 3.66 -16.56 16.62
C ILE A 125 2.87 -15.33 16.16
N GLN A 126 2.13 -14.74 17.09
CA GLN A 126 1.41 -13.48 16.88
C GLN A 126 2.36 -12.29 17.04
N LEU A 127 2.56 -11.52 15.98
CA LEU A 127 3.41 -10.32 15.98
C LEU A 127 2.69 -9.09 16.53
N ASN A 128 1.35 -9.10 16.56
CA ASN A 128 0.55 -7.94 16.96
C ASN A 128 0.46 -7.74 18.48
N ASP A 129 0.83 -8.75 19.28
CA ASP A 129 0.78 -8.67 20.74
C ASP A 129 1.73 -7.60 21.30
N ASP A 130 2.95 -7.54 20.75
CA ASP A 130 4.00 -6.60 21.14
C ASP A 130 4.43 -5.72 19.96
N LEU A 131 3.77 -4.57 19.79
CA LEU A 131 4.03 -3.66 18.67
C LEU A 131 5.50 -3.16 18.64
N LYS A 132 6.12 -2.97 19.80
CA LYS A 132 7.54 -2.54 19.88
C LYS A 132 8.48 -3.60 19.30
N LYS A 133 8.31 -4.87 19.69
CA LYS A 133 9.09 -5.99 19.16
C LYS A 133 8.86 -6.16 17.66
N LYS A 134 7.61 -6.02 17.20
CA LYS A 134 7.29 -6.03 15.77
C LYS A 134 8.04 -4.93 15.01
N THR A 135 8.07 -3.71 15.53
CA THR A 135 8.81 -2.61 14.88
C THR A 135 10.32 -2.84 14.84
N GLU A 136 10.88 -3.40 15.92
CA GLU A 136 12.30 -3.75 16.00
C GLU A 136 12.65 -4.86 14.99
N LEU A 137 11.86 -5.93 14.96
CA LEU A 137 11.97 -7.04 14.01
C LEU A 137 11.99 -6.54 12.57
N LEU A 138 11.00 -5.73 12.19
CA LEU A 138 10.90 -5.20 10.83
C LEU A 138 12.08 -4.30 10.45
N ASN A 139 12.64 -3.55 11.41
CA ASN A 139 13.82 -2.74 11.15
C ASN A 139 15.07 -3.60 10.96
N ILE A 140 15.29 -4.64 11.77
CA ILE A 140 16.42 -5.55 11.61
C ILE A 140 16.31 -6.33 10.30
N LEU A 141 15.13 -6.82 9.96
CA LEU A 141 14.89 -7.52 8.69
C LEU A 141 15.11 -6.60 7.49
N ALA A 142 14.67 -5.35 7.55
CA ALA A 142 14.92 -4.38 6.48
C ALA A 142 16.41 -4.10 6.28
N GLN A 143 17.22 -4.15 7.35
CA GLN A 143 18.69 -4.02 7.26
C GLN A 143 19.34 -5.28 6.69
N LYS A 144 18.96 -6.48 7.17
CA LYS A 144 19.54 -7.77 6.73
C LYS A 144 19.21 -8.10 5.26
N THR A 145 17.96 -7.86 4.85
CA THR A 145 17.48 -8.21 3.50
C THR A 145 17.56 -7.05 2.50
N GLY A 146 17.75 -5.82 2.98
CA GLY A 146 17.64 -4.62 2.15
C GLY A 146 16.22 -4.31 1.67
N HIS A 147 15.21 -5.06 2.13
CA HIS A 147 13.82 -4.94 1.72
C HIS A 147 12.91 -4.55 2.88
N ARG A 148 12.28 -3.38 2.78
CA ARG A 148 11.42 -2.81 3.82
C ARG A 148 9.95 -3.06 3.50
N VAL A 149 9.20 -3.50 4.51
CA VAL A 149 7.75 -3.65 4.41
C VAL A 149 7.09 -2.27 4.29
N PRO A 150 6.30 -2.02 3.23
CA PRO A 150 5.59 -0.76 3.06
C PRO A 150 4.43 -0.62 4.05
N ASN A 151 4.07 0.63 4.38
CA ASN A 151 3.03 0.94 5.38
C ASN A 151 1.68 0.28 5.08
N SER A 152 1.32 0.15 3.80
CA SER A 152 0.09 -0.51 3.38
C SER A 152 0.06 -2.00 3.71
N PHE A 153 1.20 -2.66 3.88
CA PHE A 153 1.28 -4.10 4.19
C PHE A 153 1.45 -4.39 5.69
N LEU A 154 1.77 -3.41 6.52
CA LEU A 154 2.05 -3.61 7.95
C LEU A 154 0.89 -4.25 8.73
N HIS A 155 -0.35 -3.99 8.31
CA HIS A 155 -1.54 -4.56 8.95
C HIS A 155 -1.81 -6.01 8.55
N PHE A 156 -1.27 -6.47 7.41
CA PHE A 156 -1.34 -7.87 7.01
C PHE A 156 -0.32 -8.74 7.75
N MET A 157 0.81 -8.16 8.20
CA MET A 157 1.86 -8.86 8.93
C MET A 157 1.43 -9.15 10.38
N SER A 158 0.48 -10.07 10.57
CA SER A 158 -0.06 -10.43 11.88
C SER A 158 0.68 -11.61 12.48
N ASN A 159 1.02 -12.59 11.64
CA ASN A 159 1.77 -13.79 12.03
C ASN A 159 3.21 -13.76 11.50
N ALA A 160 4.07 -14.62 12.02
CA ALA A 160 5.39 -14.85 11.44
C ALA A 160 5.33 -15.54 10.06
N GLU A 161 4.29 -16.32 9.79
CA GLU A 161 4.05 -16.94 8.47
C GLU A 161 3.82 -15.87 7.38
N ASP A 162 2.95 -14.88 7.64
CA ASP A 162 2.70 -13.76 6.71
C ASP A 162 4.00 -13.02 6.34
N LEU A 163 4.91 -12.92 7.32
CA LEU A 163 6.21 -12.29 7.16
C LEU A 163 7.13 -13.12 6.26
N LEU A 164 7.19 -14.44 6.47
CA LEU A 164 7.95 -15.37 5.64
C LEU A 164 7.46 -15.32 4.18
N ASP A 165 6.15 -15.36 3.97
CA ASP A 165 5.57 -15.30 2.64
C ASP A 165 5.90 -13.98 1.94
N PHE A 166 5.82 -12.86 2.65
CA PHE A 166 6.20 -11.57 2.11
C PHE A 166 7.66 -11.56 1.61
N TYR A 167 8.61 -12.01 2.42
CA TYR A 167 10.02 -12.00 2.05
C TYR A 167 10.42 -13.13 1.09
N ARG A 168 9.61 -14.17 0.91
CA ARG A 168 9.79 -15.16 -0.15
C ARG A 168 9.37 -14.64 -1.51
N THR A 169 8.46 -13.67 -1.57
CA THR A 169 7.94 -13.15 -2.85
C THR A 169 8.98 -12.25 -3.55
N PRO A 170 9.43 -12.60 -4.76
CA PRO A 170 10.31 -11.72 -5.54
C PRO A 170 9.53 -10.54 -6.12
N ILE A 171 10.18 -9.39 -6.20
CA ILE A 171 9.60 -8.17 -6.77
C ILE A 171 10.40 -7.78 -8.02
N ASP A 172 9.73 -7.88 -9.17
CA ASP A 172 10.28 -7.44 -10.44
C ASP A 172 9.71 -6.08 -10.88
N CYS A 173 10.62 -5.15 -11.17
CA CYS A 173 10.33 -3.79 -11.57
C CYS A 173 10.23 -3.60 -13.10
N LYS A 174 10.45 -4.64 -13.91
CA LYS A 174 10.30 -4.56 -15.38
C LYS A 174 8.88 -4.21 -15.79
N ASN A 175 8.72 -3.33 -16.78
CA ASN A 175 7.40 -3.04 -17.36
C ASN A 175 6.83 -4.30 -18.05
N TYR A 176 5.51 -4.43 -18.12
CA TYR A 176 4.86 -5.52 -18.86
C TYR A 176 5.34 -5.57 -20.31
N TYR A 177 5.53 -4.40 -20.92
CA TYR A 177 6.06 -4.32 -22.28
C TYR A 177 7.49 -4.85 -22.37
N ASP A 178 8.36 -4.44 -21.44
CA ASP A 178 9.74 -4.93 -21.39
C ASP A 178 9.81 -6.45 -21.13
N ARG A 179 8.91 -6.99 -20.31
CA ARG A 179 8.78 -8.44 -20.09
C ARG A 179 8.40 -9.16 -21.36
N LEU A 180 7.40 -8.65 -22.08
CA LEU A 180 6.91 -9.24 -23.32
C LEU A 180 8.01 -9.31 -24.39
N ILE A 181 8.80 -8.23 -24.52
CA ILE A 181 9.97 -8.20 -25.41
C ILE A 181 11.05 -9.17 -24.95
N SER A 182 11.33 -9.24 -23.63
CA SER A 182 12.32 -10.18 -23.10
C SER A 182 11.91 -11.65 -23.30
N SER A 183 10.62 -11.93 -23.40
CA SER A 183 10.05 -13.26 -23.61
C SER A 183 9.82 -13.62 -25.08
N GLU A 184 10.45 -12.94 -26.04
CA GLU A 184 10.21 -13.13 -27.49
C GLU A 184 10.18 -14.60 -27.95
N ASN A 185 11.05 -15.45 -27.40
CA ASN A 185 11.09 -16.88 -27.71
C ASN A 185 9.83 -17.66 -27.26
N SER A 186 9.11 -17.14 -26.29
CA SER A 186 7.85 -17.70 -25.78
C SER A 186 6.61 -17.10 -26.44
N LEU A 187 6.77 -16.09 -27.30
CA LEU A 187 5.64 -15.47 -27.98
C LEU A 187 5.11 -16.38 -29.09
N PRO A 188 3.78 -16.37 -29.34
CA PRO A 188 3.22 -16.98 -30.53
C PRO A 188 3.85 -16.41 -31.81
N LYS A 189 4.04 -17.24 -32.84
CA LYS A 189 4.72 -16.86 -34.10
C LYS A 189 4.08 -15.67 -34.85
N ASN A 190 2.80 -15.39 -34.57
CA ASN A 190 2.04 -14.29 -35.17
C ASN A 190 2.07 -13.00 -34.34
N LEU A 191 2.73 -13.00 -33.19
CA LEU A 191 2.82 -11.84 -32.30
C LEU A 191 4.26 -11.34 -32.26
N HIS A 192 4.46 -10.11 -32.73
CA HIS A 192 5.73 -9.40 -32.65
C HIS A 192 5.54 -8.12 -31.86
N ALA A 193 6.48 -7.81 -30.98
CA ALA A 193 6.51 -6.57 -30.22
C ALA A 193 7.81 -5.83 -30.45
N ILE A 194 7.71 -4.53 -30.72
CA ILE A 194 8.84 -3.70 -31.14
C ILE A 194 9.07 -2.59 -30.12
N LYS A 195 10.11 -2.73 -29.29
CA LYS A 195 10.37 -1.82 -28.16
C LYS A 195 10.45 -0.35 -28.57
N ASP A 196 11.27 -0.08 -29.56
CA ASP A 196 11.53 1.25 -30.06
C ASP A 196 10.71 1.46 -31.33
N TYR A 197 9.99 2.56 -31.41
CA TYR A 197 9.22 2.87 -32.59
C TYR A 197 10.14 3.08 -33.79
N ILE A 198 9.78 2.43 -34.90
CA ILE A 198 10.44 2.63 -36.19
C ILE A 198 9.85 3.90 -36.79
N ARG A 199 10.69 4.94 -36.96
CA ARG A 199 10.28 6.18 -37.62
C ARG A 199 10.44 6.01 -39.12
N PHE A 200 9.44 6.48 -39.88
CA PHE A 200 9.52 6.52 -41.33
C PHE A 200 10.69 7.37 -41.81
N ASP A 201 11.62 6.73 -42.52
CA ASP A 201 12.77 7.37 -43.15
C ASP A 201 12.81 6.95 -44.65
N PRO A 202 12.50 7.85 -45.61
CA PRO A 202 12.37 7.51 -47.03
C PRO A 202 13.69 7.12 -47.69
N SER A 203 14.82 7.47 -47.07
CA SER A 203 16.17 7.07 -47.52
C SER A 203 16.52 5.65 -47.12
N ASP A 204 15.89 5.12 -46.05
CA ASP A 204 16.17 3.78 -45.54
C ASP A 204 15.28 2.75 -46.26
N GLY A 205 15.89 1.64 -46.70
CA GLY A 205 15.20 0.55 -47.41
C GLY A 205 14.33 -0.36 -46.52
N HIS A 206 13.80 0.14 -45.39
CA HIS A 206 13.01 -0.67 -44.47
C HIS A 206 11.64 -1.02 -45.08
N PRO A 207 11.10 -2.26 -44.91
CA PRO A 207 9.81 -2.64 -45.49
C PRO A 207 8.64 -1.72 -45.11
N PHE A 208 8.64 -1.19 -43.88
CA PHE A 208 7.64 -0.22 -43.42
C PHE A 208 7.81 1.20 -43.98
N HIS A 209 8.89 1.51 -44.70
CA HIS A 209 9.16 2.84 -45.27
C HIS A 209 8.70 2.97 -46.73
N GLN A 210 7.97 1.99 -47.26
CA GLN A 210 7.45 2.05 -48.63
C GLN A 210 6.35 3.11 -48.79
N VAL A 211 5.51 3.29 -47.77
CA VAL A 211 4.38 4.23 -47.79
C VAL A 211 4.34 5.01 -46.48
N SER A 212 4.42 6.34 -46.57
CA SER A 212 4.25 7.20 -45.39
C SER A 212 2.79 7.25 -44.97
N ALA A 213 2.53 7.11 -43.66
CA ALA A 213 1.19 7.30 -43.08
C ALA A 213 0.68 8.75 -43.18
N TYR A 214 1.58 9.71 -43.40
CA TYR A 214 1.25 11.14 -43.47
C TYR A 214 1.74 11.75 -44.80
N PRO A 215 1.07 11.45 -45.93
CA PRO A 215 1.40 12.06 -47.20
C PRO A 215 1.18 13.59 -47.12
N ARG A 216 2.15 14.37 -47.59
CA ARG A 216 2.14 15.86 -47.65
C ARG A 216 2.35 16.59 -46.32
N SER A 217 2.66 15.90 -45.22
CA SER A 217 3.14 16.56 -44.00
C SER A 217 4.66 16.38 -43.86
N SER A 218 5.37 17.45 -43.49
CA SER A 218 6.78 17.36 -43.12
C SER A 218 6.90 16.78 -41.70
N THR A 219 7.40 15.55 -41.57
CA THR A 219 7.62 14.89 -40.27
C THR A 219 8.89 15.43 -39.61
N ILE A 220 8.87 16.70 -39.20
CA ILE A 220 10.03 17.38 -38.61
C ILE A 220 10.27 16.87 -37.18
N ILE A 221 11.53 16.62 -36.84
CA ILE A 221 11.92 16.23 -35.49
C ILE A 221 12.06 17.50 -34.64
N CYS A 222 11.09 17.76 -33.77
CA CYS A 222 11.07 18.97 -32.95
C CYS A 222 11.85 18.82 -31.63
N THR A 223 11.76 17.67 -30.94
CA THR A 223 12.28 17.54 -29.57
C THR A 223 13.77 17.13 -29.55
N PRO A 224 14.59 17.63 -28.61
CA PRO A 224 16.00 17.24 -28.50
C PRO A 224 16.21 15.74 -28.34
N GLU A 225 15.37 15.08 -27.54
CA GLU A 225 15.39 13.62 -27.33
C GLU A 225 15.14 12.85 -28.64
N SER A 226 14.18 13.30 -29.45
CA SER A 226 13.93 12.66 -30.74
C SER A 226 15.04 12.95 -31.75
N LYS A 227 15.68 14.13 -31.72
CA LYS A 227 16.86 14.43 -32.55
C LYS A 227 18.07 13.56 -32.21
N ARG A 228 18.23 13.19 -30.94
CA ARG A 228 19.29 12.25 -30.52
C ARG A 228 19.05 10.83 -31.04
N ARG A 229 17.79 10.41 -31.15
CA ARG A 229 17.40 9.05 -31.50
C ARG A 229 17.20 8.84 -33.01
N TYR A 230 16.75 9.85 -33.74
CA TYR A 230 16.36 9.75 -35.14
C TYR A 230 17.05 10.79 -36.00
N LYS A 231 17.37 10.41 -37.23
CA LYS A 231 17.94 11.33 -38.23
C LYS A 231 16.84 12.26 -38.75
N PRO A 232 17.13 13.55 -39.00
CA PRO A 232 16.20 14.40 -39.71
C PRO A 232 16.00 13.85 -41.13
N VAL A 233 14.74 13.71 -41.51
CA VAL A 233 14.27 13.33 -42.86
C VAL A 233 13.98 14.58 -43.67
#